data_AF-B4JQI5-F1
#
_entry.id   AF-B4JQI5-F1
#
_cell.length_a   1.000
_cell.length_b   1.000
_cell.length_c   1.000
_cell.angle_alpha   90.00
_cell.angle_beta   90.00
_cell.angle_gamma   90.00
#
_symmetry.space_group_name_H-M   'P 1'
#
loop_
_entity.id
_entity.type
_entity.pdbx_description
1 polymer ?
#
loop_
_entity_poly.entity_id
_entity_poly.type
_entity_poly.pdbx_seq_one_letter_code
_entity_poly.pdbx_strand_id
1 'polypeptide(L)'
;MSYKLGLIALSVLICALCVHSAAMDQSQLVVEKQQEDGQTTGKMDTTNVPEECHQPKETGRCFALFYRYAYNLDTHSCEEFVYGGCAGNSNNFETKEQCEQVCLGKSASATEQSTELTTEQVQQAAETTPSSTSS
;
A
#
# COMPACT_ATOMS: atom_id res chain seq x y z
N MET A 1 -7.28 -43.76 -68.02
CA MET A 1 -6.21 -43.20 -67.15
C MET A 1 -6.35 -41.69 -66.90
N SER A 2 -7.35 -41.02 -67.46
CA SER A 2 -7.52 -39.56 -67.38
C SER A 2 -8.17 -39.04 -66.08
N TYR A 3 -8.83 -39.89 -65.28
CA TYR A 3 -9.50 -39.48 -64.04
C TYR A 3 -8.55 -39.36 -62.84
N LYS A 4 -7.40 -40.05 -62.85
CA LYS A 4 -6.38 -39.93 -61.79
C LYS A 4 -5.61 -38.61 -61.86
N LEU A 5 -5.40 -38.05 -63.06
CA LEU A 5 -4.81 -36.73 -63.24
C LEU A 5 -5.79 -35.61 -62.84
N GLY A 6 -7.08 -35.78 -63.13
CA GLY A 6 -8.14 -34.83 -62.73
C GLY A 6 -8.36 -34.74 -61.22
N LEU A 7 -8.25 -35.86 -60.49
CA LEU A 7 -8.37 -35.89 -59.02
C LEU A 7 -7.23 -35.16 -58.31
N ILE A 8 -6.00 -35.29 -58.82
CA ILE A 8 -4.83 -34.59 -58.26
C ILE A 8 -5.00 -33.08 -58.48
N ALA A 9 -5.40 -32.66 -59.68
CA ALA A 9 -5.66 -31.25 -59.97
C ALA A 9 -6.76 -30.65 -59.09
N LEU A 10 -7.86 -31.38 -58.84
CA LEU A 10 -8.94 -30.94 -57.95
C LEU A 10 -8.47 -30.82 -56.49
N SER A 11 -7.65 -31.76 -56.00
CA SER A 11 -7.09 -31.69 -54.63
C SER A 11 -6.16 -30.51 -54.43
N VAL A 12 -5.33 -30.17 -55.42
CA VAL A 12 -4.42 -29.01 -55.36
C VAL A 12 -5.20 -27.70 -55.47
N LEU A 13 -6.27 -27.66 -56.28
CA LEU A 13 -7.16 -26.49 -56.38
C LEU A 13 -7.92 -26.23 -55.07
N ILE A 14 -8.43 -27.29 -54.43
CA ILE A 14 -9.10 -27.19 -53.12
C ILE A 14 -8.11 -26.70 -52.05
N CYS A 15 -6.90 -27.27 -51.99
CA CYS A 15 -5.86 -26.80 -51.06
C CYS A 15 -5.47 -25.33 -51.30
N ALA A 16 -5.32 -24.91 -52.56
CA ALA A 16 -4.95 -23.53 -52.89
C ALA A 16 -6.04 -22.52 -52.51
N LEU A 17 -7.32 -22.88 -52.61
CA LEU A 17 -8.43 -22.02 -52.14
C LEU A 17 -8.49 -21.92 -50.62
N CYS A 18 -8.13 -22.99 -49.89
CA CYS A 18 -8.06 -22.96 -48.42
C CYS A 18 -6.94 -22.05 -47.88
N VAL A 19 -5.84 -21.86 -48.62
CA VAL A 19 -4.70 -21.02 -48.19
C VAL A 19 -4.97 -19.52 -48.36
N HIS A 20 -5.95 -19.11 -49.18
CA HIS A 20 -6.28 -17.70 -49.41
C HIS A 20 -7.29 -17.11 -48.41
N SER A 21 -7.84 -17.90 -47.49
CA SER A 21 -8.83 -17.42 -46.49
C SER A 21 -8.24 -17.12 -45.12
N ALA A 22 -6.92 -17.21 -44.94
CA ALA A 22 -6.25 -16.84 -43.69
C ALA A 22 -5.78 -15.37 -43.67
N ALA A 23 -6.66 -14.45 -44.06
CA ALA A 23 -6.60 -13.05 -43.66
C ALA A 23 -7.80 -12.78 -42.75
N MET A 24 -7.72 -13.30 -41.52
CA MET A 24 -8.62 -12.90 -40.44
C MET A 24 -8.18 -11.53 -39.97
N ASP A 25 -8.83 -10.50 -40.52
CA ASP A 25 -8.98 -9.20 -39.88
C ASP A 25 -9.63 -9.44 -38.51
N GLN A 26 -8.82 -9.42 -37.45
CA GLN A 26 -9.30 -9.47 -36.09
C GLN A 26 -8.87 -8.20 -35.39
N SER A 27 -9.69 -7.17 -35.60
CA SER A 27 -10.31 -6.40 -34.52
C SER A 27 -9.56 -6.43 -33.17
N GLN A 28 -8.98 -5.27 -32.86
CA GLN A 28 -8.96 -4.62 -31.55
C GLN A 28 -9.09 -5.56 -30.34
N LEU A 29 -7.95 -5.99 -29.79
CA LEU A 29 -7.87 -6.37 -28.38
C LEU A 29 -7.92 -5.06 -27.57
N VAL A 30 -9.11 -4.47 -27.46
CA VAL A 30 -9.42 -3.59 -26.33
C VAL A 30 -9.39 -4.50 -25.11
N VAL A 31 -8.33 -4.40 -24.31
CA VAL A 31 -8.49 -4.78 -22.90
C VAL A 31 -9.33 -3.67 -22.29
N GLU A 32 -10.64 -3.85 -22.37
CA GLU A 32 -11.56 -3.14 -21.49
C GLU A 32 -11.20 -3.66 -20.09
N LYS A 33 -10.49 -2.85 -19.31
CA LYS A 33 -10.29 -3.14 -17.89
C LYS A 33 -11.66 -2.96 -17.25
N GLN A 34 -12.43 -4.04 -17.22
CA GLN A 34 -13.70 -4.06 -16.51
C GLN A 34 -13.40 -3.89 -15.02
N GLN A 35 -14.04 -2.87 -14.46
CA GLN A 35 -14.16 -2.63 -13.04
C GLN A 35 -14.99 -3.77 -12.44
N GLU A 36 -14.33 -4.68 -11.72
CA GLU A 36 -15.02 -5.66 -10.88
C GLU A 36 -15.30 -5.01 -9.51
N ASP A 37 -16.53 -4.53 -9.36
CA ASP A 37 -17.16 -4.29 -8.07
C ASP A 37 -17.35 -5.64 -7.36
N GLY A 38 -16.64 -5.88 -6.26
CA GLY A 38 -16.70 -7.18 -5.56
C GLY A 38 -16.06 -7.18 -4.18
N GLN A 39 -16.80 -6.70 -3.18
CA GLN A 39 -16.48 -6.84 -1.76
C GLN A 39 -16.74 -8.28 -1.29
N THR A 40 -15.74 -8.94 -0.67
CA THR A 40 -15.80 -9.61 0.65
C THR A 40 -14.77 -10.75 0.79
N THR A 41 -13.81 -10.56 1.68
CA THR A 41 -13.31 -11.47 2.74
C THR A 41 -11.99 -10.89 3.25
N GLY A 42 -11.78 -10.86 4.58
CA GLY A 42 -10.71 -10.11 5.26
C GLY A 42 -9.29 -10.44 4.78
N LYS A 43 -8.85 -9.75 3.73
CA LYS A 43 -7.49 -9.67 3.23
C LYS A 43 -7.13 -8.19 3.27
N MET A 44 -6.21 -7.82 4.16
CA MET A 44 -5.69 -6.46 4.23
C MET A 44 -5.17 -6.10 2.85
N ASP A 45 -5.85 -5.14 2.21
CA ASP A 45 -5.56 -4.76 0.84
C ASP A 45 -4.18 -4.10 0.79
N THR A 46 -3.18 -4.86 0.34
CA THR A 46 -1.80 -4.40 0.16
C THR A 46 -1.64 -3.39 -0.98
N THR A 47 -2.74 -2.99 -1.62
CA THR A 47 -2.73 -2.19 -2.84
C THR A 47 -2.65 -0.67 -2.60
N ASN A 48 -2.60 -0.23 -1.34
CA ASN A 48 -2.47 1.19 -0.98
C ASN A 48 -1.37 1.49 0.05
N VAL A 49 -0.31 0.69 0.10
CA VAL A 49 0.87 1.05 0.89
C VAL A 49 1.69 2.06 0.08
N PRO A 50 2.11 3.22 0.62
CA PRO A 50 2.93 4.17 -0.12
C PRO A 50 4.25 3.56 -0.62
N GLU A 51 4.80 4.07 -1.72
CA GLU A 51 6.05 3.58 -2.33
C GLU A 51 7.23 3.65 -1.35
N GLU A 52 7.31 4.68 -0.51
CA GLU A 52 8.35 4.76 0.53
C GLU A 52 8.30 3.58 1.49
N CYS A 53 7.11 3.09 1.85
CA CYS A 53 6.95 1.99 2.79
C CYS A 53 7.37 0.63 2.19
N HIS A 54 7.57 0.56 0.87
CA HIS A 54 8.10 -0.63 0.20
C HIS A 54 9.63 -0.70 0.22
N GLN A 55 10.32 0.39 0.59
CA GLN A 55 11.77 0.45 0.61
C GLN A 55 12.33 -0.31 1.83
N PRO A 56 13.55 -0.87 1.75
CA PRO A 56 14.17 -1.55 2.89
C PRO A 56 14.57 -0.56 3.99
N LYS A 57 14.68 -1.03 5.24
CA LYS A 57 15.37 -0.25 6.29
C LYS A 57 16.84 -0.05 5.91
N GLU A 58 17.28 1.21 5.86
CA GLU A 58 18.61 1.57 5.34
C GLU A 58 19.39 2.45 6.31
N THR A 59 20.43 1.88 6.93
CA THR A 59 21.34 2.60 7.83
C THR A 59 22.12 3.70 7.08
N GLY A 60 22.40 3.52 5.80
CA GLY A 60 23.21 4.44 5.01
C GLY A 60 24.70 4.38 5.36
N ARG A 61 25.48 5.35 4.86
CA ARG A 61 26.96 5.31 4.87
C ARG A 61 27.63 6.06 6.02
N CYS A 62 26.86 6.80 6.81
CA CYS A 62 27.36 7.57 7.95
C CYS A 62 27.29 6.73 9.24
N PHE A 63 27.94 7.20 10.31
CA PHE A 63 28.16 6.42 11.55
C PHE A 63 27.49 7.01 12.80
N ALA A 64 26.53 7.93 12.63
CA ALA A 64 25.73 8.39 13.75
C ALA A 64 24.74 7.28 14.20
N LEU A 65 24.22 7.39 15.42
CA LEU A 65 23.29 6.43 15.99
C LEU A 65 21.92 7.09 16.21
N PHE A 66 21.15 7.26 15.13
CA PHE A 66 19.79 7.76 15.21
C PHE A 66 18.80 6.59 15.21
N TYR A 67 18.03 6.44 16.30
CA TYR A 67 16.90 5.52 16.33
C TYR A 67 15.76 6.09 15.50
N ARG A 68 15.27 5.31 14.55
CA ARG A 68 14.23 5.67 13.57
C ARG A 68 13.28 4.51 13.38
N TYR A 69 12.14 4.76 12.75
CA TYR A 69 11.16 3.74 12.43
C TYR A 69 11.09 3.52 10.93
N ALA A 70 10.97 2.27 10.52
CA ALA A 70 10.74 1.86 9.13
C ALA A 70 9.62 0.82 9.09
N TYR A 71 8.78 0.88 8.08
CA TYR A 71 7.76 -0.13 7.83
C TYR A 71 8.39 -1.41 7.30
N ASN A 72 8.04 -2.53 7.91
CA ASN A 72 8.46 -3.86 7.51
C ASN A 72 7.28 -4.57 6.83
N LEU A 73 7.42 -4.86 5.54
CA LEU A 73 6.40 -5.55 4.74
C LEU A 73 6.15 -6.98 5.21
N ASP A 74 7.17 -7.67 5.74
CA ASP A 74 7.05 -9.07 6.18
C ASP A 74 6.23 -9.18 7.46
N THR A 75 6.41 -8.22 8.38
CA THR A 75 5.70 -8.19 9.67
C THR A 75 4.47 -7.30 9.65
N HIS A 76 4.25 -6.57 8.56
CA HIS A 76 3.21 -5.54 8.42
C HIS A 76 3.22 -4.53 9.59
N SER A 77 4.42 -4.13 10.03
CA SER A 77 4.57 -3.28 11.23
C SER A 77 5.71 -2.27 11.10
N CYS A 78 5.60 -1.17 11.85
CA CYS A 78 6.65 -0.18 11.97
C CYS A 78 7.66 -0.59 13.06
N GLU A 79 8.89 -0.86 12.64
CA GLU A 79 9.98 -1.37 13.47
C GLU A 79 11.08 -0.32 13.67
N GLU A 80 11.66 -0.29 14.87
CA GLU A 80 12.81 0.57 15.15
C GLU A 80 14.08 0.04 14.46
N PHE A 81 14.91 0.93 13.92
CA PHE A 81 16.21 0.63 13.34
C PHE A 81 17.20 1.79 13.55
N VAL A 82 18.49 1.52 13.33
CA VAL A 82 19.55 2.55 13.41
C VAL A 82 19.79 3.16 12.04
N TYR A 83 19.60 4.48 11.94
CA TYR A 83 19.99 5.31 10.82
C TYR A 83 21.33 6.01 11.08
N GLY A 84 22.26 5.87 10.15
CA GLY A 84 23.62 6.41 10.20
C GLY A 84 23.70 7.93 10.06
N GLY A 85 22.60 8.59 9.70
CA GLY A 85 22.51 10.05 9.56
C GLY A 85 22.71 10.58 8.14
N CYS A 86 23.05 9.74 7.17
CA CYS A 86 23.10 10.13 5.76
C CYS A 86 22.89 8.95 4.81
N ALA A 87 22.46 9.24 3.58
CA ALA A 87 22.30 8.27 2.49
C ALA A 87 21.41 7.07 2.85
N GLY A 88 20.29 7.33 3.54
CA GLY A 88 19.18 6.39 3.65
C GLY A 88 18.12 6.66 2.59
N ASN A 89 16.96 6.00 2.73
CA ASN A 89 15.80 6.18 1.88
C ASN A 89 14.60 6.74 2.66
N SER A 90 13.43 6.80 2.03
CA SER A 90 12.22 7.43 2.58
C SER A 90 11.48 6.58 3.60
N ASN A 91 11.79 5.28 3.72
CA ASN A 91 11.30 4.43 4.81
C ASN A 91 12.06 4.71 6.12
N ASN A 92 11.97 5.95 6.60
CA ASN A 92 12.74 6.47 7.73
C ASN A 92 11.95 7.59 8.41
N PHE A 93 11.27 7.23 9.50
CA PHE A 93 10.41 8.11 10.27
C PHE A 93 11.00 8.37 11.66
N GLU A 94 10.75 9.55 12.23
CA GLU A 94 11.29 9.92 13.55
C GLU A 94 10.54 9.22 14.68
N THR A 95 9.24 8.99 14.51
CA THR A 95 8.40 8.31 15.49
C THR A 95 7.66 7.13 14.88
N LYS A 96 7.23 6.21 15.74
CA LYS A 96 6.42 5.06 15.33
C LYS A 96 5.10 5.53 14.74
N GLU A 97 4.48 6.54 15.34
CA GLU A 97 3.18 7.08 14.94
C GLU A 97 3.23 7.67 13.53
N GLN A 98 4.31 8.38 13.17
CA GLN A 98 4.50 8.87 11.80
C GLN A 98 4.57 7.72 10.79
N CYS A 99 5.37 6.68 11.10
CA CYS A 99 5.45 5.49 10.26
C CYS A 99 4.08 4.82 10.10
N GLU A 100 3.33 4.64 11.20
CA GLU A 100 2.02 3.99 11.15
C GLU A 100 0.95 4.86 10.44
N GLN A 101 1.03 6.18 10.57
CA GLN A 101 0.15 7.09 9.81
C GLN A 101 0.37 6.96 8.31
N VAL A 102 1.63 6.94 7.88
CA VAL A 102 1.99 6.87 6.45
C VAL A 102 1.74 5.46 5.91
N CYS A 103 2.24 4.42 6.57
CA CYS A 103 2.30 3.08 6.01
C CYS A 103 1.12 2.17 6.39
N LEU A 104 0.38 2.50 7.47
CA LEU A 104 -0.78 1.72 7.93
C LEU A 104 -2.10 2.51 7.85
N GLY A 105 -2.06 3.78 7.42
CA GLY A 105 -3.24 4.64 7.38
C GLY A 105 -3.86 4.90 8.76
N LYS A 106 -3.11 4.67 9.85
CA LYS A 106 -3.60 4.94 11.21
C LYS A 106 -3.66 6.45 11.41
N SER A 107 -4.82 7.05 11.17
CA SER A 107 -5.03 8.46 11.49
C SER A 107 -4.75 8.69 12.99
N ALA A 108 -4.17 9.84 13.34
CA ALA A 108 -3.79 10.23 14.72
C ALA A 108 -4.95 10.23 15.76
N SER A 109 -6.16 9.82 15.37
CA SER A 109 -7.40 10.02 16.11
C SER A 109 -7.75 8.90 17.11
N ALA A 110 -6.88 7.93 17.38
CA ALA A 110 -7.24 6.77 18.22
C ALA A 110 -6.51 6.67 19.58
N THR A 111 -5.80 7.71 20.04
CA THR A 111 -5.18 7.70 21.38
C THR A 111 -5.41 8.97 22.21
N GLU A 112 -5.99 10.04 21.66
CA GLU A 112 -6.29 11.27 22.44
C GLU A 112 -7.74 11.35 22.96
N GLN A 113 -8.39 10.21 23.22
CA GLN A 113 -9.67 10.18 23.95
C GLN A 113 -9.71 9.01 24.95
N SER A 114 -8.88 9.07 26.00
CA SER A 114 -9.18 8.32 27.23
C SER A 114 -8.60 8.90 28.53
N THR A 115 -8.10 10.14 28.54
CA THR A 115 -7.63 10.78 29.80
C THR A 115 -8.08 12.21 30.01
N GLU A 116 -9.10 12.70 29.29
CA GLU A 116 -9.78 13.94 29.65
C GLU A 116 -11.20 13.63 30.15
N LEU A 117 -11.26 12.89 31.26
CA LEU A 117 -12.45 12.85 32.11
C LEU A 117 -12.29 13.96 33.17
N THR A 118 -12.80 15.15 32.81
CA THR A 118 -13.36 16.17 33.70
C THR A 118 -12.56 16.59 34.95
N THR A 119 -11.63 17.52 34.79
CA THR A 119 -11.13 18.34 35.93
C THR A 119 -12.14 19.43 36.36
N GLU A 120 -13.29 19.55 35.68
CA GLU A 120 -14.32 20.54 36.04
C GLU A 120 -15.23 20.15 37.24
N GLN A 121 -15.03 18.99 37.88
CA GLN A 121 -15.88 18.57 39.03
C GLN A 121 -15.18 18.54 40.40
N VAL A 122 -13.99 19.13 40.58
CA VAL A 122 -13.38 19.30 41.92
C VAL A 122 -13.66 20.67 42.54
N GLN A 123 -14.26 21.61 41.82
CA GLN A 123 -14.58 22.95 42.35
C GLN A 123 -15.89 22.98 43.17
N GLN A 124 -16.03 22.15 44.21
CA GLN A 124 -17.12 22.27 45.18
C GLN A 124 -16.86 21.55 46.52
N ALA A 125 -15.70 21.78 47.15
CA ALA A 125 -15.52 21.60 48.59
C ALA A 125 -14.23 22.28 49.09
N ALA A 126 -14.26 23.60 49.25
CA ALA A 126 -13.41 24.30 50.24
C ALA A 126 -13.95 25.73 50.40
N GLU A 127 -15.09 25.80 51.06
CA GLU A 127 -15.66 27.01 51.62
C GLU A 127 -14.71 27.55 52.72
N THR A 128 -14.22 28.77 52.51
CA THR A 128 -14.16 29.86 53.50
C THR A 128 -13.35 29.65 54.79
N THR A 129 -12.18 30.32 54.92
CA THR A 129 -11.85 31.26 56.03
C THR A 129 -10.47 31.92 55.86
N PRO A 130 -10.13 33.04 56.56
CA PRO A 130 -9.59 34.23 55.93
C PRO A 130 -8.14 34.57 56.31
N SER A 131 -7.65 35.60 55.61
CA SER A 131 -6.52 36.47 55.94
C SER A 131 -6.20 36.59 57.43
N SER A 132 -4.92 36.42 57.79
CA SER A 132 -4.32 37.00 58.98
C SER A 132 -2.88 37.38 58.65
N THR A 133 -2.65 38.68 58.47
CA THR A 133 -1.33 39.31 58.45
C THR A 133 -0.97 39.74 59.87
N SER A 134 0.11 39.18 60.42
CA SER A 134 0.94 39.73 61.50
C SER A 134 2.30 39.02 61.36
N SER A 135 3.47 39.62 61.52
CA SER A 135 3.92 40.83 62.24
C SER A 135 5.18 41.38 61.57
#